data_AF-A0AAV4BAR6-F1
#
_entry.id   AF-A0AAV4BAR6-F1
#
_cell.length_a   1.000
_cell.length_b   1.000
_cell.length_c   1.000
_cell.angle_alpha   90.00
_cell.angle_beta   90.00
_cell.angle_gamma   90.00
#
_symmetry.space_group_name_H-M   'P 1'
#
loop_
_entity.id
_entity.type
_entity.pdbx_description
1 polymer ?
#
loop_
_entity_poly.entity_id
_entity_poly.type
_entity_poly.pdbx_seq_one_letter_code
_entity_poly.pdbx_strand_id
1 'polypeptide(L)'
;MVRVWYHDGSDSDPTQPHMLHPDQYLTLQDLNQEIGLEFFQKYAKFRRLFSEQECWVAFNRPEGDSHPIRRKYLQNLGVLVN
;
A
#
# COMPACT_ATOMS: atom_id res chain seq x y z
N MET A 1 10.08 7.12 -8.38
CA MET A 1 11.26 6.65 -7.57
C MET A 1 10.85 6.65 -6.10
N VAL A 2 10.99 5.51 -5.39
CA VAL A 2 10.47 5.37 -4.01
C VAL A 2 11.34 6.14 -3.01
N ARG A 3 10.72 6.92 -2.13
CA ARG A 3 11.36 7.67 -1.05
C ARG A 3 10.82 7.22 0.30
N VAL A 4 11.70 7.04 1.29
CA VAL A 4 11.37 6.59 2.64
C VAL A 4 12.14 7.48 3.63
N TRP A 5 11.51 7.85 4.73
CA TRP A 5 12.07 8.74 5.76
C TRP A 5 11.54 8.37 7.15
N TYR A 6 12.17 8.91 8.20
CA TYR A 6 11.71 8.76 9.57
C TYR A 6 10.54 9.71 9.88
N HIS A 7 9.51 9.18 10.53
CA HIS A 7 8.33 9.93 10.98
C HIS A 7 8.67 10.86 12.15
N ASP A 8 8.10 12.07 12.18
CA ASP A 8 8.36 13.08 13.24
C ASP A 8 7.68 12.79 14.59
N GLY A 9 6.77 11.81 14.61
CA GLY A 9 6.05 11.37 15.81
C GLY A 9 4.88 12.27 16.20
N SER A 10 4.52 13.25 15.38
CA SER A 10 3.37 14.12 15.63
C SER A 10 2.05 13.41 15.32
N ASP A 11 1.04 13.70 16.14
CA ASP A 11 -0.36 13.30 15.91
C ASP A 11 -1.13 14.34 15.07
N SER A 12 -0.41 15.09 14.23
CA SER A 12 -1.00 16.10 13.36
C SER A 12 -1.71 15.45 12.14
N ASP A 13 -2.21 16.25 11.20
CA ASP A 13 -2.96 15.76 10.05
C ASP A 13 -2.20 14.62 9.30
N PRO A 14 -2.73 13.38 9.29
CA PRO A 14 -2.03 12.19 8.78
C PRO A 14 -1.80 12.21 7.27
N THR A 15 -2.38 13.18 6.56
CA THR A 15 -2.11 13.40 5.13
C THR A 15 -0.79 14.13 4.89
N GLN A 16 -0.21 14.74 5.93
CA GLN A 16 1.07 15.43 5.84
C GLN A 16 2.23 14.44 5.75
N PRO A 17 3.40 14.84 5.21
CA PRO A 17 4.56 13.95 5.11
C PRO A 17 5.18 13.51 6.45
N HIS A 18 4.98 14.27 7.53
CA HIS A 18 5.53 13.99 8.87
C HIS A 18 7.04 13.69 8.87
N MET A 19 7.83 14.55 8.23
CA MET A 19 9.28 14.38 8.10
C MET A 19 9.99 15.00 9.29
N LEU A 20 11.08 14.37 9.76
CA LEU A 20 12.00 15.03 10.69
C LEU A 20 12.59 16.31 10.07
N HIS A 21 12.95 17.27 10.93
CA HIS A 21 13.70 18.46 10.54
C HIS A 21 15.01 18.53 11.34
N PRO A 22 16.18 18.34 10.70
CA PRO A 22 16.40 18.17 9.27
C PRO A 22 15.95 16.79 8.72
N ASP A 23 15.63 16.74 7.42
CA ASP A 23 15.15 15.55 6.73
C ASP A 23 16.17 14.39 6.80
N GLN A 24 15.67 13.18 7.08
CA GLN A 24 16.47 11.95 7.11
C GLN A 24 15.85 10.88 6.20
N TYR A 25 16.47 10.67 5.04
CA TYR A 25 16.04 9.67 4.08
C TYR A 25 16.74 8.33 4.30
N LEU A 26 16.02 7.25 4.04
CA LEU A 26 16.51 5.88 4.09
C LEU A 26 16.64 5.33 2.67
N THR A 27 17.74 4.64 2.39
CA THR A 27 17.84 3.83 1.18
C THR A 27 17.10 2.50 1.36
N LEU A 28 16.80 1.81 0.25
CA LEU A 28 16.25 0.46 0.32
C LEU A 28 17.20 -0.54 1.01
N GLN A 29 18.50 -0.27 0.96
CA GLN A 29 19.51 -1.09 1.63
C GLN A 29 19.43 -0.89 3.15
N ASP A 30 19.35 0.36 3.62
CA ASP A 30 19.18 0.69 5.04
C ASP A 30 17.88 0.10 5.57
N LEU A 31 16.79 0.26 4.81
CA LEU A 31 15.49 -0.31 5.15
C LEU A 31 15.53 -1.84 5.29
N ASN A 32 16.31 -2.52 4.44
CA ASN A 32 16.45 -3.98 4.50
C ASN A 32 17.29 -4.43 5.70
N GLN A 33 18.27 -3.62 6.12
CA GLN A 33 19.10 -3.89 7.31
C GLN A 33 18.31 -3.66 8.60
N GLU A 34 17.54 -2.58 8.69
CA GLU A 34 16.82 -2.18 9.91
C GLU A 34 15.60 -3.05 10.22
N ILE A 35 14.84 -3.47 9.20
CA ILE A 35 13.55 -4.19 9.40
C ILE A 35 13.64 -5.69 9.13
N GLY A 36 14.72 -6.16 8.49
CA GLY A 36 14.93 -7.56 8.15
C GLY A 36 14.08 -8.08 6.97
N LEU A 37 14.49 -9.23 6.43
CA LEU A 37 14.01 -9.87 5.18
C LEU A 37 12.49 -10.11 5.07
N GLU A 38 11.74 -10.00 6.18
CA GLU A 38 10.27 -9.95 6.20
C GLU A 38 9.70 -8.82 5.32
N PHE A 39 10.46 -7.72 5.18
CA PHE A 39 10.06 -6.63 4.30
C PHE A 39 10.02 -7.07 2.84
N PHE A 40 10.88 -7.98 2.34
CA PHE A 40 10.88 -8.35 0.92
C PHE A 40 9.62 -9.11 0.48
N GLN A 41 9.05 -9.97 1.34
CA GLN A 41 7.75 -10.60 1.08
C GLN A 41 6.60 -9.58 1.09
N LYS A 42 6.73 -8.52 1.90
CA LYS A 42 5.81 -7.38 1.92
C LYS A 42 6.11 -6.33 0.85
N TYR A 43 7.33 -6.29 0.31
CA TYR A 43 7.82 -5.31 -0.67
C TYR A 43 7.17 -5.52 -2.04
N ALA A 44 6.88 -6.76 -2.41
CA ALA A 44 6.01 -7.06 -3.55
C ALA A 44 4.58 -6.52 -3.36
N LYS A 45 4.05 -6.54 -2.13
CA LYS A 45 2.76 -5.92 -1.79
C LYS A 45 2.88 -4.39 -1.72
N PHE A 46 4.00 -3.85 -1.24
CA PHE A 46 4.28 -2.42 -1.12
C PHE A 46 4.44 -1.75 -2.49
N ARG A 47 5.17 -2.38 -3.42
CA ARG A 47 5.25 -1.95 -4.83
C ARG A 47 3.92 -2.09 -5.58
N ARG A 48 3.03 -3.01 -5.16
CA ARG A 48 1.64 -3.06 -5.65
C ARG A 48 0.77 -1.94 -5.09
N LEU A 49 1.04 -1.48 -3.87
CA LEU A 49 0.26 -0.42 -3.19
C LEU A 49 0.62 0.98 -3.71
N PHE A 50 1.87 1.19 -4.11
CA PHE A 50 2.39 2.47 -4.60
C PHE A 50 2.90 2.37 -6.05
N SER A 51 1.97 2.12 -6.98
CA SER A 51 2.19 2.41 -8.40
C SER A 51 1.79 3.86 -8.67
N GLU A 52 2.59 4.60 -9.44
CA GLU A 52 2.35 6.00 -9.84
C GLU A 52 1.16 6.15 -10.83
N GLN A 53 0.44 5.06 -11.13
CA GLN A 53 -0.84 5.09 -11.84
C GLN A 53 -1.99 5.09 -10.85
N GLU A 54 -2.96 6.01 -11.02
CA GLU A 54 -4.26 6.02 -10.35
C GLU A 54 -5.09 4.80 -10.79
N CYS A 55 -4.66 3.60 -10.42
CA CYS A 55 -5.42 2.40 -10.65
C CYS A 55 -5.38 1.54 -9.39
N TRP A 56 -6.38 1.74 -8.54
CA TRP A 56 -6.89 0.68 -7.64
C TRP A 56 -7.53 -0.47 -8.45
N VAL A 57 -7.02 -0.79 -9.64
CA VAL A 57 -7.50 -1.91 -10.43
C VAL A 57 -6.63 -3.10 -10.04
N ALA A 58 -7.24 -4.08 -9.38
CA ALA A 58 -6.58 -5.31 -9.00
C ALA A 58 -5.95 -5.94 -10.26
N PHE A 59 -4.62 -5.86 -10.37
CA PHE A 59 -3.89 -6.39 -11.52
C PHE A 59 -4.14 -7.90 -11.61
N ASN A 60 -4.84 -8.30 -12.67
CA ASN A 60 -4.98 -9.68 -13.12
C ASN A 60 -5.56 -10.64 -12.06
N ARG A 61 -6.79 -10.36 -11.59
CA ARG A 61 -7.55 -11.30 -10.75
C ARG A 61 -8.71 -11.90 -11.56
N PRO A 62 -8.46 -12.86 -12.49
CA PRO A 62 -9.50 -13.41 -13.38
C PRO A 62 -10.69 -14.04 -12.62
N GLU A 63 -10.48 -14.48 -11.37
CA GLU A 63 -11.52 -15.04 -10.49
C GLU A 63 -11.89 -14.09 -9.33
N GLY A 64 -11.50 -12.82 -9.40
CA GLY A 64 -11.68 -11.86 -8.31
C GLY A 64 -13.12 -11.59 -7.95
N ASP A 65 -13.95 -11.42 -8.97
CA ASP A 65 -15.38 -11.25 -8.82
C ASP A 65 -16.13 -12.57 -8.57
N SER A 66 -15.47 -13.71 -8.80
CA SER A 66 -16.00 -15.04 -8.49
C SER A 66 -15.87 -15.40 -7.01
N HIS A 67 -15.08 -14.66 -6.22
CA HIS A 67 -14.89 -14.95 -4.79
C HIS A 67 -16.22 -14.78 -4.01
N PRO A 68 -16.63 -15.73 -3.14
CA PRO A 68 -17.93 -15.71 -2.46
C PRO A 68 -18.23 -14.41 -1.71
N ILE A 69 -17.22 -13.86 -1.02
CA ILE A 69 -17.34 -12.58 -0.29
C ILE A 69 -17.57 -11.40 -1.24
N ARG A 70 -16.93 -11.39 -2.41
CA ARG A 70 -17.07 -10.33 -3.41
C ARG A 70 -18.46 -10.35 -4.04
N ARG A 71 -18.98 -11.53 -4.35
CA ARG A 71 -20.37 -11.70 -4.81
C ARG A 71 -21.39 -11.15 -3.80
N LYS A 72 -21.23 -11.50 -2.52
CA LYS A 72 -22.11 -10.99 -1.45
C LYS A 72 -22.05 -9.47 -1.31
N TYR A 73 -20.85 -8.89 -1.41
CA TYR A 73 -20.66 -7.43 -1.37
C TYR A 73 -21.33 -6.73 -2.56
N LEU A 74 -21.16 -7.27 -3.77
CA LEU A 74 -21.77 -6.72 -4.99
C LEU A 74 -23.30 -6.84 -5.02
N GLN A 75 -23.86 -7.91 -4.44
CA GLN A 75 -25.31 -8.06 -4.21
C GLN A 75 -25.84 -7.00 -3.25
N ASN A 76 -25.13 -6.76 -2.13
CA ASN A 76 -25.52 -5.72 -1.16
C ASN A 76 -25.48 -4.31 -1.75
N LEU A 77 -24.61 -4.06 -2.73
CA LEU A 77 -24.52 -2.79 -3.45
C LEU A 77 -25.53 -2.65 -4.60
N GLY A 78 -26.30 -3.71 -4.91
CA GLY A 78 -27.24 -3.71 -6.03
C GLY A 78 -26.57 -3.72 -7.41
N VAL A 79 -25.27 -4.03 -7.49
CA VAL A 79 -24.48 -4.03 -8.73
C VAL A 79 -24.68 -5.33 -9.51
N LEU A 80 -24.95 -6.44 -8.81
CA LEU A 80 -25.34 -7.71 -9.42
C LEU A 80 -26.86 -7.84 -9.38
N VAL A 81 -27.50 -7.72 -10.55
CA VAL A 81 -28.91 -8.06 -10.76
C VAL A 81 -28.96 -9.51 -11.26
N ASN A 82 -29.85 -10.33 -10.69
CA ASN A 82 -30.01 -11.74 -11.05
C ASN A 82 -30.30 -11.95 -12.54
#